data_AF-A0A7W0LB90-F1
#
_entry.id   AF-A0A7W0LB90-F1
#
_cell.length_a   1.000
_cell.length_b   1.000
_cell.length_c   1.000
_cell.angle_alpha   90.00
_cell.angle_beta   90.00
_cell.angle_gamma   90.00
#
_symmetry.space_group_name_H-M   'P 1'
#
loop_
_entity.id
_entity.type
_entity.pdbx_description
1 polymer ?
#
loop_
_entity_poly.entity_id
_entity_poly.type
_entity_poly.pdbx_seq_one_letter_code
_entity_poly.pdbx_strand_id
1 'polypeptide(L)'
;MWKTGCPSARGARREVVPAGLIGPDGLRALRGPFPDVAFVPTGGIATNEVGRWLDAGALAVGFGGRLAPPTLHEDLDGSELTSRVQVILDELSHRPAR
;
A
#
# COMPACT_ATOMS: atom_id res chain seq x y z
N MET A 1 18.23 -23.69 -3.92
CA MET A 1 17.02 -24.12 -3.18
C MET A 1 17.11 -23.56 -1.77
N TRP A 2 16.58 -22.37 -1.52
CA TRP A 2 16.63 -21.71 -0.21
C TRP A 2 15.54 -22.36 0.67
N LYS A 3 15.94 -23.00 1.77
CA LYS A 3 14.99 -23.61 2.72
C LYS A 3 14.38 -22.51 3.57
N THR A 4 13.13 -22.12 3.31
CA THR A 4 12.33 -21.38 4.29
C THR A 4 11.65 -22.32 5.24
N GLY A 5 12.04 -22.19 6.49
CA GLY A 5 11.31 -22.71 7.64
C GLY A 5 11.79 -21.99 8.88
N CYS A 6 11.69 -20.66 8.89
CA CYS A 6 11.84 -19.89 10.13
C CYS A 6 10.45 -19.78 10.77
N PRO A 7 10.14 -20.52 11.85
CA PRO A 7 8.78 -20.62 12.39
C PRO A 7 8.22 -19.31 12.98
N SER A 8 9.05 -18.28 13.14
CA SER A 8 8.71 -16.98 13.72
C SER A 8 8.14 -15.96 12.72
N ALA A 9 8.07 -16.29 11.42
CA ALA A 9 7.58 -15.35 10.40
C ALA A 9 6.04 -15.33 10.25
N ARG A 10 5.32 -16.30 10.85
CA ARG A 10 3.85 -16.30 10.83
C ARG A 10 3.31 -15.09 11.57
N GLY A 11 2.57 -14.23 10.84
CA GLY A 11 2.00 -13.01 11.38
C GLY A 11 2.93 -11.79 11.36
N ALA A 12 4.14 -11.92 10.79
CA ALA A 12 5.03 -10.79 10.61
C ALA A 12 4.43 -9.81 9.58
N ARG A 13 4.20 -8.56 10.02
CA ARG A 13 3.85 -7.45 9.15
C ARG A 13 5.13 -6.74 8.71
N ARG A 14 5.25 -6.43 7.43
CA ARG A 14 6.41 -5.77 6.85
C ARG A 14 5.97 -4.61 5.98
N GLU A 15 6.48 -3.44 6.29
CA GLU A 15 6.34 -2.29 5.41
C GLU A 15 7.32 -2.43 4.25
N VAL A 16 6.89 -2.06 3.04
CA VAL A 16 7.73 -2.04 1.84
C VAL A 16 7.85 -0.60 1.37
N VAL A 17 9.04 -0.02 1.51
CA VAL A 17 9.32 1.38 1.16
C VAL A 17 10.66 1.47 0.40
N PRO A 18 10.74 2.18 -0.74
CA PRO A 18 9.65 2.81 -1.49
C PRO A 18 8.93 1.83 -2.43
N ALA A 19 7.64 1.57 -2.19
CA ALA A 19 6.86 0.61 -2.95
C ALA A 19 6.71 0.98 -4.44
N GLY A 20 6.65 2.27 -4.77
CA GLY A 20 6.52 2.74 -6.15
C GLY A 20 7.61 2.24 -7.10
N LEU A 21 8.79 1.85 -6.60
CA LEU A 21 9.86 1.28 -7.42
C LEU A 21 9.59 -0.16 -7.89
N ILE A 22 8.92 -0.95 -7.06
CA ILE A 22 8.67 -2.37 -7.35
C ILE A 22 7.28 -2.59 -7.98
N GLY A 23 6.34 -1.66 -7.72
CA GLY A 23 4.97 -1.77 -8.17
C GLY A 23 4.21 -2.98 -7.58
N PRO A 24 2.92 -3.13 -7.94
CA PRO A 24 2.09 -4.25 -7.48
C PRO A 24 2.64 -5.61 -7.91
N ASP A 25 3.23 -5.71 -9.09
CA ASP A 25 3.81 -6.97 -9.59
C ASP A 25 5.03 -7.40 -8.77
N GLY A 26 5.87 -6.44 -8.37
CA GLY A 26 6.96 -6.70 -7.44
C GLY A 26 6.47 -7.19 -6.08
N LEU A 27 5.36 -6.62 -5.57
CA LEU A 27 4.73 -7.14 -4.35
C LEU A 27 4.23 -8.58 -4.53
N ARG A 28 3.59 -8.87 -5.66
CA ARG A 28 3.12 -10.23 -6.00
C ARG A 28 4.28 -11.21 -6.03
N ALA A 29 5.43 -10.79 -6.57
CA ALA A 29 6.66 -11.57 -6.58
C ALA A 29 7.21 -11.84 -5.18
N LEU A 30 7.15 -10.87 -4.25
CA LEU A 30 7.58 -11.04 -2.85
C LEU A 30 6.75 -12.08 -2.08
N ARG A 31 5.50 -12.32 -2.48
CA ARG A 31 4.65 -13.36 -1.86
C ARG A 31 5.15 -14.77 -2.14
N GLY A 32 5.91 -14.99 -3.22
CA GLY A 32 6.53 -16.28 -3.52
C GLY A 32 7.50 -16.72 -2.42
N PRO A 33 8.55 -15.91 -2.11
CA PRO A 33 9.49 -16.25 -1.07
C PRO A 33 8.95 -16.08 0.37
N PHE A 34 7.94 -15.21 0.55
CA PHE A 34 7.40 -14.84 1.86
C PHE A 34 5.87 -15.03 1.92
N PRO A 35 5.35 -16.27 1.82
CA PRO A 35 3.91 -16.53 1.73
C PRO A 35 3.13 -16.13 3.00
N ASP A 36 3.77 -16.20 4.17
CA ASP A 36 3.16 -15.93 5.48
C ASP A 36 3.33 -14.47 5.95
N VAL A 37 4.03 -13.63 5.16
CA VAL A 37 4.29 -12.23 5.52
C VAL A 37 3.18 -11.35 4.97
N ALA A 38 2.62 -10.52 5.83
CA ALA A 38 1.66 -9.49 5.44
C ALA A 38 2.42 -8.21 5.08
N PHE A 39 2.28 -7.76 3.83
CA PHE A 39 2.98 -6.58 3.35
C PHE A 39 2.09 -5.34 3.34
N VAL A 40 2.69 -4.20 3.70
CA VAL A 40 2.08 -2.86 3.62
C VAL A 40 2.97 -2.00 2.72
N PRO A 41 2.69 -1.89 1.41
CA PRO A 41 3.42 -1.01 0.52
C PRO A 41 3.16 0.47 0.86
N THR A 42 4.24 1.25 0.96
CA THR A 42 4.20 2.70 1.20
C THR A 42 5.20 3.42 0.31
N GLY A 43 4.88 4.66 -0.07
CA GLY A 43 5.80 5.55 -0.78
C GLY A 43 5.77 5.37 -2.29
N GLY A 44 5.44 6.45 -3.01
CA GLY A 44 5.37 6.43 -4.48
C GLY A 44 4.13 5.74 -5.05
N ILE A 45 3.05 5.62 -4.27
CA ILE A 45 1.76 5.06 -4.68
C ILE A 45 0.79 6.20 -5.03
N ALA A 46 0.09 6.12 -6.15
CA ALA A 46 -0.94 7.09 -6.49
C ALA A 46 -2.29 6.76 -5.80
N THR A 47 -3.16 7.76 -5.66
CA THR A 47 -4.45 7.62 -4.96
C THR A 47 -5.46 6.75 -5.69
N ASN A 48 -5.31 6.57 -7.01
CA ASN A 48 -6.15 5.73 -7.88
C ASN A 48 -5.54 4.35 -8.16
N GLU A 49 -4.56 3.94 -7.36
CA GLU A 49 -3.80 2.72 -7.52
C GLU A 49 -3.96 1.79 -6.31
N VAL A 50 -4.81 2.12 -5.33
CA VAL A 50 -4.93 1.35 -4.09
C VAL A 50 -5.43 -0.06 -4.40
N GLY A 51 -6.37 -0.18 -5.33
CA GLY A 51 -6.99 -1.42 -5.69
C GLY A 51 -5.99 -2.46 -6.19
N ARG A 52 -5.12 -2.06 -7.13
CA ARG A 52 -4.10 -2.96 -7.69
C ARG A 52 -3.12 -3.48 -6.62
N TRP A 53 -2.81 -2.70 -5.59
CA TRP A 53 -1.95 -3.14 -4.48
C TRP A 53 -2.66 -4.16 -3.60
N LEU A 54 -3.93 -3.93 -3.29
CA LEU A 54 -4.77 -4.89 -2.56
C LEU A 54 -4.95 -6.20 -3.35
N ASP A 55 -5.12 -6.12 -4.68
CA ASP A 55 -5.22 -7.28 -5.56
C ASP A 55 -3.92 -8.06 -5.72
N ALA A 56 -2.77 -7.39 -5.52
CA ALA A 56 -1.46 -8.02 -5.41
C ALA A 56 -1.23 -8.70 -4.05
N GLY A 57 -2.18 -8.59 -3.12
CA GLY A 57 -2.13 -9.23 -1.81
C GLY A 57 -1.47 -8.37 -0.72
N ALA A 58 -1.48 -7.04 -0.88
CA ALA A 58 -1.19 -6.13 0.21
C ALA A 58 -2.25 -6.26 1.31
N LEU A 59 -1.82 -6.16 2.58
CA LEU A 59 -2.73 -6.08 3.72
C LEU A 59 -3.41 -4.71 3.80
N ALA A 60 -2.63 -3.66 3.54
CA ALA A 60 -3.04 -2.26 3.56
C ALA A 60 -2.11 -1.47 2.64
N VAL A 61 -2.47 -0.24 2.29
CA VAL A 61 -1.63 0.66 1.50
C VAL A 61 -1.32 1.90 2.32
N GLY A 62 -0.03 2.22 2.46
CA GLY A 62 0.43 3.40 3.18
C GLY A 62 0.55 4.61 2.27
N PHE A 63 0.02 5.75 2.73
CA PHE A 63 0.17 7.04 2.07
C PHE A 63 0.98 8.00 2.94
N GLY A 64 1.89 8.73 2.29
CA GLY A 64 2.71 9.77 2.93
C GLY A 64 2.58 11.10 2.17
N GLY A 65 3.72 11.71 1.83
CA GLY A 65 3.76 13.03 1.18
C GLY A 65 3.03 13.17 -0.17
N ARG A 66 2.59 12.07 -0.80
CA ARG A 66 1.70 12.14 -1.98
C ARG A 66 0.25 12.46 -1.60
N LEU A 67 -0.21 11.98 -0.45
CA LEU A 67 -1.55 12.29 0.06
C LEU A 67 -1.54 13.63 0.79
N ALA A 68 -0.52 13.85 1.63
CA ALA A 68 -0.34 15.07 2.41
C ALA A 68 1.06 15.66 2.18
N PRO A 69 1.32 16.35 1.06
CA PRO A 69 2.57 17.10 0.88
C PRO A 69 2.74 18.16 1.98
N PRO A 70 3.99 18.51 2.36
CA PRO A 70 4.25 19.51 3.41
C PRO A 70 3.55 20.85 3.19
N THR A 71 3.41 21.25 1.92
CA THR A 71 2.75 22.51 1.52
C THR A 71 1.27 22.57 1.90
N LEU A 72 0.57 21.43 1.99
CA LEU A 72 -0.83 21.41 2.45
C LEU A 72 -0.98 21.85 3.91
N HIS A 73 0.06 21.67 4.73
CA HIS A 73 0.02 22.08 6.13
C HIS A 73 0.25 23.59 6.27
N GLU A 74 0.93 24.22 5.32
CA GLU A 74 1.19 25.66 5.31
C GLU A 74 -0.07 26.44 4.93
N ASP A 75 -0.87 25.89 4.01
CA ASP A 75 -2.10 26.52 3.52
C ASP A 75 -3.36 26.21 4.37
N LEU A 76 -3.26 25.32 5.38
CA LEU A 76 -4.39 24.79 6.17
C LEU A 76 -5.58 24.29 5.32
N ASP A 77 -5.32 23.95 4.06
CA ASP A 77 -6.38 23.58 3.12
C ASP A 77 -6.79 22.12 3.30
N GLY A 78 -7.61 21.89 4.32
CA GLY A 78 -8.22 20.59 4.58
C GLY A 78 -9.15 20.11 3.46
N SER A 79 -9.58 20.99 2.55
CA SER A 79 -10.48 20.64 1.45
C SER A 79 -9.77 19.82 0.36
N GLU A 80 -8.50 20.14 0.10
CA GLU A 80 -7.68 19.38 -0.86
C GLU A 80 -7.31 18.00 -0.30
N LEU A 81 -6.95 17.89 0.99
CA LEU A 81 -6.73 16.60 1.63
C LEU A 81 -8.01 15.75 1.60
N THR A 82 -9.16 16.36 1.88
CA THR A 82 -10.46 15.69 1.81
C THR A 82 -10.73 15.18 0.39
N SER A 83 -10.50 15.99 -0.63
CA SER A 83 -10.67 15.60 -2.04
C SER A 83 -9.83 14.39 -2.40
N ARG A 84 -8.56 14.35 -1.96
CA ARG A 84 -7.67 13.20 -2.21
C ARG A 84 -8.12 11.93 -1.50
N VAL A 85 -8.61 12.05 -0.26
CA VAL A 85 -9.17 10.92 0.48
C VAL A 85 -10.45 10.42 -0.18
N GLN A 86 -11.31 11.31 -0.69
CA GLN A 86 -12.52 10.93 -1.40
C GLN A 86 -12.23 10.12 -2.66
N VAL A 87 -11.18 10.45 -3.42
CA VAL A 87 -10.74 9.64 -4.57
C VAL A 87 -10.40 8.21 -4.16
N ILE A 88 -9.71 8.04 -3.02
CA ILE A 88 -9.37 6.71 -2.50
C ILE A 88 -10.64 5.97 -2.06
N LEU A 89 -11.54 6.64 -1.34
CA LEU A 89 -12.78 6.03 -0.87
C LEU A 89 -13.67 5.61 -2.03
N ASP A 90 -13.82 6.45 -3.05
CA ASP A 90 -14.58 6.16 -4.26
C ASP A 90 -14.00 4.95 -5.01
N GLU A 91 -12.67 4.91 -5.18
CA GLU A 91 -11.99 3.75 -5.76
C GLU A 91 -12.31 2.46 -4.99
N LEU A 92 -12.37 2.53 -3.65
CA LEU A 92 -12.61 1.37 -2.79
C LEU A 92 -14.10 0.99 -2.70
N SER A 93 -15.02 1.95 -2.75
CA SER A 93 -16.47 1.72 -2.65
C SER A 93 -17.03 0.94 -3.83
N HIS A 94 -16.39 1.03 -5.00
CA HIS A 94 -16.79 0.30 -6.21
C HIS A 94 -16.24 -1.13 -6.26
N ARG A 95 -15.49 -1.58 -5.25
CA ARG A 95 -14.87 -2.91 -5.24
C ARG A 95 -15.74 -3.90 -4.49
N PRO A 96 -15.93 -5.13 -5.01
CA PRO A 96 -16.68 -6.16 -4.31
C PRO A 96 -15.98 -6.48 -2.99
N ALA A 97 -16.77 -6.61 -1.91
CA ALA A 97 -16.25 -7.09 -0.62
C ALA A 97 -15.66 -8.49 -0.80
N ARG A 98 -14.43 -8.67 -0.31
CA ARG A 98 -13.65 -9.89 -0.47
C ARG A 98 -13.88 -10.87 0.67
#